data_AF-A0A3D5THL1-F1
#
_entry.id   AF-A0A3D5THL1-F1
#
_cell.length_a   1.000
_cell.length_b   1.000
_cell.length_c   1.000
_cell.angle_alpha   90.00
_cell.angle_beta   90.00
_cell.angle_gamma   90.00
#
_symmetry.space_group_name_H-M   'P 1'
#
loop_
_entity.id
_entity.type
_entity.pdbx_description
1 polymer ?
#
loop_
_entity_poly.entity_id
_entity_poly.type
_entity_poly.pdbx_seq_one_letter_code
_entity_poly.pdbx_strand_id
1 'polypeptide(L)' 'MDDAAIVALFWARDERAIPAAAEKYGAYCAGIAGSILPDRRDAEECV' A
#
# COMPACT_ATOMS: atom_id res chain seq x y z
N MET A 1 1.64 -2.90 12.65
CA MET A 1 1.38 -4.35 12.48
C MET A 1 2.55 -4.98 11.70
N ASP A 2 2.87 -6.26 11.92
CA ASP A 2 3.88 -6.98 11.13
C ASP A 2 3.30 -7.54 9.81
N ASP A 3 4.17 -8.01 8.91
CA ASP A 3 3.78 -8.47 7.57
C ASP A 3 2.90 -9.72 7.62
N ALA A 4 3.23 -10.66 8.51
CA ALA A 4 2.51 -11.91 8.66
C ALA A 4 1.07 -11.68 9.12
N ALA A 5 0.85 -10.73 10.03
CA ALA A 5 -0.49 -10.35 10.49
C ALA A 5 -1.31 -9.65 9.38
N ILE A 6 -0.70 -8.76 8.58
CA ILE A 6 -1.38 -8.14 7.43
C ILE A 6 -1.79 -9.21 6.42
N VAL A 7 -0.90 -10.15 6.10
CA VAL A 7 -1.18 -11.28 5.20
C VAL A 7 -2.30 -12.17 5.73
N ALA A 8 -2.33 -12.44 7.04
CA ALA A 8 -3.39 -13.22 7.66
C ALA A 8 -4.78 -12.55 7.52
N LEU A 9 -4.86 -11.22 7.62
CA LEU A 9 -6.11 -10.49 7.38
C LEU A 9 -6.61 -10.66 5.94
N PHE A 10 -5.70 -10.59 4.95
CA PHE A 10 -6.05 -10.86 3.55
C PHE A 10 -6.57 -12.28 3.34
N TRP A 11 -5.91 -13.28 3.94
CA TRP A 11 -6.38 -14.67 3.86
C TRP A 11 -7.76 -14.86 4.49
N ALA A 12 -8.03 -14.17 5.59
CA ALA A 12 -9.34 -14.18 6.26
C ALA A 12 -10.41 -13.36 5.53
N ARG A 13 -10.08 -12.66 4.44
CA ARG A 13 -10.95 -11.68 3.77
C ARG A 13 -11.46 -10.59 4.71
N ASP A 14 -10.65 -10.21 5.67
CA ASP A 14 -10.96 -9.15 6.63
C ASP A 14 -10.65 -7.78 6.02
N GLU A 15 -11.62 -6.87 6.00
CA GLU A 15 -11.48 -5.54 5.41
C GLU A 15 -10.38 -4.70 6.07
N ARG A 16 -10.01 -5.00 7.31
CA ARG A 16 -8.92 -4.33 8.03
C ARG A 16 -7.56 -4.54 7.36
N ALA A 17 -7.43 -5.52 6.46
CA ALA A 17 -6.23 -5.73 5.67
C ALA A 17 -5.86 -4.49 4.84
N ILE A 18 -6.85 -3.78 4.30
CA ILE A 18 -6.66 -2.63 3.42
C ILE A 18 -6.00 -1.45 4.16
N PRO A 19 -6.58 -0.90 5.26
CA PRO A 19 -5.94 0.19 5.98
C PRO A 19 -4.63 -0.25 6.64
N ALA A 20 -4.48 -1.50 7.09
CA ALA A 20 -3.24 -1.98 7.68
C ALA A 20 -2.08 -2.04 6.67
N ALA A 21 -2.35 -2.46 5.43
CA ALA A 21 -1.37 -2.44 4.34
C ALA A 21 -1.05 -1.00 3.89
N ALA A 22 -2.08 -0.15 3.76
CA ALA A 22 -1.90 1.25 3.36
C ALA A 22 -1.07 2.03 4.40
N GLU A 23 -1.34 1.86 5.69
CA GLU A 23 -0.57 2.49 6.78
C GLU A 23 0.91 2.09 6.73
N LYS A 24 1.19 0.82 6.44
CA LYS A 24 2.56 0.29 6.47
C LYS A 24 3.37 0.59 5.20
N TYR A 25 2.75 0.47 4.04
CA TYR A 25 3.46 0.49 2.75
C TYR A 25 3.11 1.69 1.87
N GLY A 26 2.06 2.45 2.17
CA GLY A 26 1.56 3.51 1.30
C GLY A 26 2.62 4.55 0.93
N ALA A 27 3.35 5.07 1.92
CA ALA A 27 4.42 6.04 1.68
C ALA A 27 5.59 5.46 0.87
N TYR A 28 5.90 4.18 1.08
CA TYR A 28 6.97 3.51 0.35
C TYR A 28 6.59 3.29 -1.12
N CYS A 29 5.38 2.79 -1.39
CA CYS A 29 4.86 2.63 -2.74
C CYS A 29 4.76 3.99 -3.47
N ALA A 30 4.27 5.03 -2.80
CA ALA A 30 4.20 6.38 -3.36
C ALA A 30 5.59 6.93 -3.72
N GLY A 31 6.61 6.69 -2.88
CA GLY A 31 7.99 7.10 -3.17
C GLY A 31 8.58 6.41 -4.40
N ILE A 32 8.31 5.11 -4.57
CA ILE A 32 8.73 4.36 -5.76
C ILE A 32 7.99 4.88 -7.00
N ALA A 33 6.66 5.03 -6.93
CA ALA A 33 5.84 5.52 -8.03
C ALA A 33 6.31 6.91 -8.50
N GLY A 34 6.53 7.85 -7.56
CA GLY A 34 7.04 9.19 -7.87
C GLY A 34 8.49 9.23 -8.38
N SER A 35 9.24 8.14 -8.26
CA SER A 35 10.59 8.01 -8.85
C SER A 35 10.57 7.46 -10.27
N ILE A 36 9.45 6.86 -10.70
CA ILE A 36 9.29 6.24 -12.02
C ILE A 36 8.41 7.11 -12.92
N LEU A 37 7.31 7.65 -12.37
CA LEU A 37 6.33 8.44 -13.10
C LEU A 37 6.64 9.94 -12.96
N PRO A 38 6.74 10.69 -14.06
CA PRO A 38 7.09 12.11 -14.03
C PRO A 38 5.94 13.03 -13.62
N ASP A 39 4.68 12.60 -13.78
CA ASP A 39 3.50 13.34 -13.29
C ASP A 39 3.09 12.79 -11.92
N ARG A 40 2.90 13.72 -10.96
CA ARG A 40 2.54 13.38 -9.58
C ARG A 40 1.15 12.75 -9.46
N ARG A 41 0.18 13.16 -10.29
CA ARG A 41 -1.17 12.61 -10.27
C ARG A 41 -1.17 11.18 -10.80
N ASP A 42 -0.39 10.91 -11.86
CA ASP A 42 -0.22 9.56 -12.37
C ASP A 42 0.41 8.65 -11.29
N ALA A 43 1.38 9.16 -10.54
CA ALA A 43 1.97 8.44 -9.42
C ALA A 43 0.97 8.17 -8.27
N GLU A 44 0.05 9.10 -8.01
CA GLU A 44 -1.00 8.97 -6.99
C GLU A 44 -2.12 8.00 -7.39
N GLU A 45 -2.51 7.96 -8.67
CA GLU A 45 -3.54 7.02 -9.15
C GLU A 45 -3.04 5.58 -9.29
N CYS A 46 -1.72 5.38 -9.37
CA CYS A 46 -1.11 4.06 -9.55
C CYS A 46 -0.98 3.24 -8.25
N VAL A 47 -1.20 3.84 -7.07
CA VAL A 47 -0.91 3.23 -5.75
C VAL A 47 -2.16 2.95 -4.92
#